data_AF-X0W7E6-F1
#
_entry.id   AF-X0W7E6-F1
#
_cell.length_a   1.000
_cell.length_b   1.000
_cell.length_c   1.000
_cell.angle_alpha   90.00
_cell.angle_beta   90.00
_cell.angle_gamma   90.00
#
_symmetry.space_group_name_H-M   'P 1'
#
loop_
_entity.id
_entity.type
_entity.pdbx_description
1 polymer ?
#
loop_
_entity_poly.entity_id
_entity_poly.type
_entity_poly.pdbx_seq_one_letter_code
_entity_poly.pdbx_strand_id
1 'polypeptide(L)' 'MGISIKYQTMARQFEARYDQDFETFREMILHSQPSFEMEQDYFDWELAVTGMADMKEEIDRLKGLCQQL' A
#
# COMPACT_ATOMS: atom_id res chain seq x y z
N MET A 1 16.09 2.80 2.31
CA MET A 1 15.19 3.07 3.46
C MET A 1 14.14 4.16 3.19
N GLY A 2 14.42 5.24 2.46
CA GLY A 2 13.46 6.34 2.28
C GLY A 2 12.16 6.02 1.50
N ILE A 3 12.16 5.01 0.62
CA ILE A 3 10.99 4.65 -0.20
C ILE A 3 9.91 3.92 0.64
N SER A 4 10.33 3.09 1.61
CA SER A 4 9.43 2.38 2.53
C SER A 4 8.60 3.34 3.39
N ILE A 5 9.24 4.37 3.93
CA ILE A 5 8.57 5.38 4.77
C ILE A 5 7.55 6.18 3.95
N LYS A 6 7.85 6.46 2.67
CA LYS A 6 6.94 7.17 1.78
C LYS A 6 5.65 6.37 1.55
N TYR A 7 5.73 5.10 1.17
CA TYR A 7 4.53 4.28 0.94
C TYR A 7 3.74 4.03 2.23
N GLN A 8 4.41 3.86 3.37
CA GLN A 8 3.72 3.78 4.67
C GLN A 8 2.97 5.06 5.02
N THR A 9 3.55 6.22 4.74
CA THR A 9 2.91 7.51 5.00
C THR A 9 1.72 7.70 4.07
N MET A 10 1.88 7.38 2.78
CA MET A 10 0.83 7.45 1.78
C MET A 10 -0.36 6.54 2.13
N ALA A 11 -0.11 5.27 2.46
CA ALA A 11 -1.16 4.36 2.88
C ALA A 11 -1.93 4.88 4.11
N ARG A 12 -1.24 5.39 5.13
CA ARG A 12 -1.88 5.99 6.31
C ARG A 12 -2.68 7.24 5.98
N GLN A 13 -2.24 8.05 5.03
CA GLN A 13 -2.97 9.23 4.58
C GLN A 13 -4.28 8.83 3.93
N PHE A 14 -4.29 7.79 3.11
CA PHE A 14 -5.51 7.29 2.50
C PHE A 14 -6.44 6.61 3.51
N GLU A 15 -5.92 5.81 4.44
CA GLU A 15 -6.71 5.25 5.56
C GLU A 15 -7.42 6.37 6.34
N ALA A 16 -6.69 7.45 6.66
CA ALA A 16 -7.26 8.59 7.36
C ALA A 16 -8.25 9.40 6.51
N ARG A 17 -8.02 9.48 5.19
CA ARG A 17 -8.89 10.20 4.24
C ARG A 17 -10.25 9.52 4.09
N TYR A 18 -10.26 8.19 4.02
CA TYR A 18 -11.45 7.42 3.72
C TYR A 18 -12.07 6.72 4.94
N ASP A 19 -11.41 6.78 6.10
CA ASP A 19 -11.83 6.17 7.37
C ASP A 19 -12.12 4.66 7.26
N GLN A 20 -11.36 3.98 6.42
CA GLN A 20 -11.45 2.55 6.19
C GLN A 20 -10.12 1.99 5.71
N ASP A 21 -9.96 0.66 5.76
CA ASP A 21 -8.78 0.00 5.22
C ASP A 21 -8.81 -0.09 3.68
N PHE A 22 -7.64 -0.40 3.11
CA PHE A 22 -7.46 -0.47 1.67
C PHE A 22 -8.35 -1.52 0.98
N GLU A 23 -8.56 -2.69 1.59
CA GLU A 23 -9.36 -3.75 0.98
C GLU A 23 -10.85 -3.37 0.93
N THR A 24 -11.35 -2.75 2.00
CA THR A 24 -12.71 -2.21 2.04
C THR A 24 -12.88 -1.09 1.00
N PHE A 25 -11.89 -0.22 0.85
CA PHE A 25 -11.89 0.82 -0.18
C PHE A 25 -11.84 0.22 -1.60
N ARG A 26 -10.99 -0.78 -1.84
CA ARG A 26 -10.88 -1.51 -3.12
C ARG A 26 -12.24 -2.08 -3.53
N GLU A 27 -12.91 -2.82 -2.65
CA GLU A 27 -14.22 -3.40 -2.93
C GLU A 27 -15.26 -2.31 -3.28
N MET A 28 -15.25 -1.18 -2.57
CA MET A 28 -16.12 -0.05 -2.85
C MET A 28 -15.86 0.55 -4.24
N ILE A 29 -14.59 0.72 -4.64
CA ILE A 29 -14.22 1.22 -5.97
C ILE A 29 -14.66 0.25 -7.08
N LEU A 30 -14.44 -1.05 -6.91
CA LEU A 30 -14.77 -2.07 -7.91
C LEU A 30 -16.29 -2.24 -8.13
N HIS A 31 -17.09 -1.91 -7.13
CA HIS A 31 -18.55 -2.11 -7.15
C HIS A 31 -19.37 -0.82 -7.26
N SER A 32 -18.72 0.33 -7.50
CA SER A 32 -19.41 1.62 -7.63
C SER A 32 -19.00 2.37 -8.90
N GLN A 33 -19.54 3.58 -9.08
CA GLN A 33 -19.00 4.58 -10.01
C GLN A 33 -18.23 5.62 -9.21
N PRO A 34 -16.93 5.40 -8.96
CA PRO A 34 -16.10 6.36 -8.27
C PRO A 34 -15.93 7.64 -9.10
N SER A 35 -15.58 8.73 -8.41
CA SER A 35 -15.08 9.92 -9.09
C SER A 35 -13.66 9.65 -9.62
N PHE A 36 -13.24 10.41 -10.63
CA PHE A 36 -11.87 10.34 -11.14
C PHE A 36 -10.80 10.50 -10.03
N GLU A 37 -11.03 11.39 -9.07
CA GLU A 37 -10.13 11.57 -7.92
C GLU A 37 -10.03 10.30 -7.07
N MET A 38 -11.15 9.63 -6.83
CA MET A 38 -11.17 8.36 -6.08
C MET A 38 -10.49 7.22 -6.83
N GLU A 39 -10.60 7.18 -8.16
CA GLU A 39 -9.85 6.22 -8.98
C GLU A 39 -8.34 6.48 -8.91
N GLN A 40 -7.91 7.75 -8.98
CA GLN A 40 -6.50 8.10 -8.82
C GLN A 40 -5.98 7.69 -7.44
N ASP A 41 -6.71 8.04 -6.38
CA ASP A 41 -6.36 7.67 -5.02
C ASP A 41 -6.30 6.14 -4.84
N TYR A 42 -7.20 5.39 -5.49
CA TYR A 42 -7.14 3.93 -5.53
C TYR A 42 -5.86 3.40 -6.14
N PHE A 43 -5.46 3.89 -7.31
CA PHE A 43 -4.23 3.45 -7.96
C PHE A 43 -2.98 3.82 -7.14
N ASP A 44 -2.95 5.03 -6.57
CA ASP A 44 -1.84 5.48 -5.73
C ASP A 44 -1.74 4.66 -4.43
N TRP A 45 -2.88 4.33 -3.82
CA TRP A 45 -2.91 3.51 -2.62
C TRP A 45 -2.52 2.05 -2.91
N GLU A 46 -3.01 1.48 -4.02
CA GLU A 46 -2.63 0.14 -4.47
C GLU A 46 -1.11 0.04 -4.72
N LEU A 47 -0.52 1.06 -5.35
CA LEU A 47 0.91 1.15 -5.55
C LEU A 47 1.66 1.18 -4.21
N ALA A 48 1.18 1.96 -3.24
CA ALA A 48 1.78 2.02 -1.91
C ALA A 48 1.73 0.67 -1.18
N VAL A 49 0.58 -0.01 -1.19
CA VAL A 49 0.40 -1.31 -0.55
C VAL A 49 1.30 -2.37 -1.17
N THR A 50 1.32 -2.46 -2.51
CA THR A 50 2.16 -3.41 -3.25
C THR A 50 3.64 -3.15 -3.01
N GLY A 51 4.07 -1.88 -3.12
CA GLY A 51 5.46 -1.52 -2.89
C GLY A 51 5.94 -1.80 -1.46
N MET A 52 5.06 -1.68 -0.46
CA MET A 52 5.37 -2.10 0.92
C MET A 52 5.52 -3.61 1.06
N ALA A 53 4.64 -4.39 0.41
CA ALA A 53 4.72 -5.85 0.42
C ALA A 53 6.03 -6.34 -0.20
N ASP A 54 6.39 -5.83 -1.38
CA ASP A 54 7.63 -6.18 -2.08
C ASP A 54 8.87 -5.88 -1.22
N MET A 55 8.89 -4.72 -0.56
CA MET A 55 9.99 -4.35 0.34
C MET A 55 10.07 -5.25 1.58
N LYS A 56 8.92 -5.67 2.11
CA LYS A 56 8.88 -6.60 3.24
C LYS A 56 9.43 -7.97 2.83
N GLU A 57 9.03 -8.47 1.68
CA GLU A 57 9.56 -9.73 1.13
C GLU A 57 11.07 -9.66 0.91
N GLU A 58 11.58 -8.56 0.35
CA GLU A 58 13.01 -8.35 0.15
C GLU A 58 13.78 -8.35 1.48
N ILE A 59 13.28 -7.65 2.50
CA ILE A 59 13.88 -7.62 3.83
C ILE A 59 13.90 -9.02 4.45
N ASP A 60 12.79 -9.75 4.35
CA ASP A 60 12.66 -11.08 4.93
C ASP A 60 13.59 -12.08 4.21
N ARG A 61 13.75 -11.96 2.88
CA ARG A 61 14.76 -12.71 2.10
C ARG A 61 16.18 -12.42 2.57
N LEU A 62 16.55 -11.16 2.74
CA LEU A 62 17.88 -10.76 3.19
C LEU A 62 18.18 -11.24 4.61
N LYS A 63 17.21 -11.18 5.52
CA LYS A 63 17.35 -11.74 6.87
C LYS A 63 17.60 -13.24 6.87
N GLY A 64 16.89 -13.98 6.01
CA GLY A 64 17.10 -15.42 5.85
C GLY A 64 18.53 -15.75 5.40
N LEU A 65 19.07 -14.99 4.44
CA LEU A 65 20.45 -15.15 3.98
C LEU A 65 21.47 -14.85 5.08
N CYS A 66 21.27 -13.80 5.88
CA CYS A 66 22.15 -13.46 6.99
C CYS A 66 22.13 -14.48 8.14
N GLN A 67 21.06 -15.25 8.32
CA GLN A 67 20.95 -16.28 9.36
C GLN A 67 21.60 -17.61 8.96
N GLN A 68 21.94 -17.78 7.68
CA GLN A 68 22.60 -18.97 7.13
C GLN A 68 24.14 -18.83 7.05
N LEU A 69 24.68 -17.68 7.44
CA LEU A 69 26.11 -17.36 7.53
C LEU A 69 26.56 -17.35 9.00
#